data_AF-A0A1J3F4T9-F1
#
_entry.id   AF-A0A1J3F4T9-F1
#
_cell.length_a   1.000
_cell.length_b   1.000
_cell.length_c   1.000
_cell.angle_alpha   90.00
_cell.angle_beta   90.00
_cell.angle_gamma   90.00
#
_symmetry.space_group_name_H-M   'P 1'
#
loop_
_entity.id
_entity.type
_entity.pdbx_description
1 polymer ?
#
loop_
_entity_poly.entity_id
_entity_poly.type
_entity_poly.pdbx_seq_one_letter_code
_entity_poly.pdbx_strand_id
1 'polypeptide(L)'
;VLIAEQHAELIPKYLSFVQGVIDSNDISVNVNRETLQQSKSFKVINQRVTKKILDMISEIAAWEDVTEDEYEEELEEDSEEIALMDEEELAKKKEAAKEKLLKERKERYEKFYEEFGKAIKLGILEDKTNRKKLASLS
;
A
#
# COMPACT_ATOMS: atom_id res chain seq x y z
N VAL A 1 -4.11 -22.57 13.42
CA VAL A 1 -2.93 -22.86 14.28
C VAL A 1 -1.91 -21.76 14.02
N LEU A 2 -1.40 -21.09 15.05
CA LEU A 2 -0.43 -19.99 14.90
C LEU A 2 0.97 -20.62 14.87
N ILE A 3 1.66 -20.53 13.73
CA ILE A 3 2.84 -21.37 13.44
C ILE A 3 4.16 -20.68 13.86
N ALA A 4 4.25 -19.34 13.87
CA ALA A 4 5.35 -18.60 14.52
C ALA A 4 5.06 -17.09 14.65
N GLU A 5 5.59 -16.46 15.71
CA GLU A 5 5.48 -15.01 15.95
C GLU A 5 6.48 -14.15 15.15
N GLN A 6 7.62 -14.69 14.72
CA GLN A 6 8.61 -13.95 13.91
C GLN A 6 9.34 -14.86 12.92
N HIS A 7 9.02 -14.72 11.63
CA HIS A 7 9.83 -15.24 10.53
C HIS A 7 10.44 -14.08 9.74
N ALA A 8 11.62 -13.63 10.17
CA ALA A 8 12.34 -12.49 9.56
C ALA A 8 12.74 -12.70 8.08
N GLU A 9 12.53 -13.89 7.53
CA GLU A 9 12.83 -14.25 6.14
C GLU A 9 11.60 -14.27 5.23
N LEU A 10 10.38 -14.17 5.79
CA LEU A 10 9.14 -14.19 5.01
C LEU A 10 8.91 -12.86 4.29
N ILE A 11 9.51 -11.79 4.80
CA ILE A 11 9.47 -10.44 4.24
C ILE A 11 10.92 -9.93 4.16
N PRO A 12 11.32 -9.24 3.09
CA PRO A 12 12.64 -8.60 3.01
C PRO A 12 12.89 -7.64 4.17
N LYS A 13 14.14 -7.52 4.62
CA LYS A 13 14.51 -6.66 5.77
C LYS A 13 14.11 -5.20 5.58
N TYR A 14 14.16 -4.71 4.35
CA TYR A 14 13.75 -3.35 4.00
C TYR A 14 12.23 -3.11 4.10
N LEU A 15 11.42 -4.14 4.32
CA LEU A 15 9.97 -4.06 4.59
C LEU A 15 9.64 -4.52 6.02
N SER A 16 10.62 -4.55 6.93
CA SER A 16 10.44 -5.00 8.33
C SER A 16 9.49 -4.13 9.16
N PHE A 17 9.14 -2.94 8.68
CA PHE A 17 8.12 -2.08 9.28
C PHE A 17 6.69 -2.61 9.05
N VAL A 18 6.49 -3.53 8.10
CA VAL A 18 5.17 -4.09 7.80
C VAL A 18 4.79 -5.14 8.84
N GLN A 19 3.59 -4.97 9.39
CA GLN A 19 2.99 -5.90 10.34
C GLN A 19 1.72 -6.50 9.75
N GLY A 20 1.47 -7.78 10.01
CA GLY A 20 0.29 -8.46 9.49
C GLY A 20 0.28 -9.95 9.82
N VAL A 21 -0.78 -10.61 9.35
CA VAL A 21 -0.98 -12.06 9.51
C VAL A 21 -1.08 -12.69 8.13
N ILE A 22 -0.34 -13.79 7.92
CA ILE A 22 -0.39 -14.56 6.67
C ILE A 22 -1.01 -15.91 7.01
N ASP A 23 -2.17 -16.16 6.41
CA ASP A 23 -2.82 -17.47 6.44
C ASP A 23 -2.44 -18.25 5.18
N SER A 24 -1.97 -19.48 5.35
CA SER A 24 -1.52 -20.33 4.24
C SER A 24 -1.88 -21.78 4.47
N ASN A 25 -2.61 -22.36 3.52
CA ASN A 25 -2.96 -23.78 3.50
C ASN A 25 -1.78 -24.67 3.08
N ASP A 26 -0.74 -24.09 2.47
CA ASP A 26 0.41 -24.81 1.90
C ASP A 26 1.57 -24.97 2.90
N ILE A 27 1.44 -24.41 4.11
CA ILE A 27 2.43 -24.56 5.18
C ILE A 27 2.00 -25.74 6.06
N SER A 28 2.73 -26.84 5.96
CA SER A 28 2.46 -28.03 6.76
C SER A 28 2.73 -27.78 8.25
N VAL A 29 1.73 -28.06 9.08
CA VAL A 29 1.67 -27.74 10.53
C VAL A 29 2.74 -28.49 11.37
N ASN A 30 3.42 -29.49 10.81
CA ASN A 30 4.39 -30.36 11.50
C ASN A 30 5.83 -30.27 10.96
N VAL A 31 6.18 -29.19 10.27
CA VAL A 31 7.51 -29.05 9.63
C VAL A 31 8.42 -28.18 10.51
N ASN A 32 9.64 -28.66 10.81
CA ASN A 32 10.61 -27.89 11.58
C ASN A 32 10.97 -26.57 10.85
N ARG A 33 11.43 -25.55 11.58
CA ARG A 33 11.74 -24.23 11.00
C ARG A 33 12.74 -24.33 9.82
N GLU A 34 13.69 -25.26 9.91
CA GLU A 34 14.76 -25.46 8.92
C GLU A 34 14.27 -26.04 7.58
N THR A 35 13.38 -27.01 7.62
CA THR A 35 12.79 -27.66 6.42
C THR A 35 11.73 -26.74 5.79
N LEU A 36 11.04 -25.95 6.61
CA LEU A 36 10.05 -24.97 6.18
C LEU A 36 10.72 -23.82 5.41
N GLN A 37 11.91 -23.38 5.85
CA GLN A 37 12.75 -22.39 5.17
C GLN A 37 13.31 -22.89 3.83
N GLN A 38 13.64 -24.18 3.71
CA GLN A 38 14.14 -24.78 2.47
C GLN A 38 13.04 -25.11 1.44
N SER A 39 11.77 -24.98 1.84
CA SER A 39 10.64 -25.27 0.96
C SER A 39 10.47 -24.21 -0.13
N LYS A 40 10.18 -24.65 -1.35
CA LYS A 40 9.93 -23.75 -2.49
C LYS A 40 8.72 -22.83 -2.26
N SER A 41 7.74 -23.27 -1.46
CA SER A 41 6.54 -22.51 -1.12
C SER A 41 6.86 -21.23 -0.34
N PHE A 42 7.83 -21.27 0.59
CA PHE A 42 8.22 -20.10 1.38
C PHE A 42 8.76 -18.95 0.51
N LYS A 43 9.59 -19.30 -0.48
CA LYS A 43 10.09 -18.32 -1.47
C LYS A 43 8.97 -17.69 -2.29
N VAL A 44 7.98 -18.49 -2.69
CA VAL A 44 6.81 -17.99 -3.43
C VAL A 44 5.96 -17.07 -2.56
N ILE A 45 5.75 -17.42 -1.30
CA ILE A 45 5.02 -16.57 -0.35
C ILE A 45 5.74 -15.23 -0.17
N ASN A 46 7.06 -15.25 0.09
CA ASN A 46 7.86 -14.03 0.21
C ASN A 46 7.73 -13.13 -1.03
N GLN A 47 7.84 -13.71 -2.24
CA GLN A 47 7.70 -12.94 -3.49
C GLN A 47 6.30 -12.33 -3.64
N ARG A 48 5.24 -13.10 -3.34
CA ARG A 48 3.85 -12.61 -3.43
C ARG A 48 3.56 -11.52 -2.41
N VAL A 49 3.98 -11.71 -1.16
CA VAL A 49 3.81 -10.74 -0.08
C VAL A 49 4.57 -9.46 -0.39
N THR A 50 5.85 -9.57 -0.78
CA THR A 50 6.67 -8.42 -1.19
C THR A 50 6.00 -7.64 -2.32
N LYS A 51 5.52 -8.33 -3.36
CA LYS A 51 4.82 -7.69 -4.46
C LYS A 51 3.57 -6.96 -3.98
N LYS A 52 2.73 -7.60 -3.17
CA LYS A 52 1.50 -6.98 -2.66
C LYS A 52 1.77 -5.76 -1.79
N ILE A 53 2.79 -5.81 -0.94
CA ILE A 53 3.23 -4.65 -0.14
C ILE A 53 3.64 -3.49 -1.05
N LEU A 54 4.48 -3.75 -2.06
CA LEU A 54 4.91 -2.71 -3.00
C LEU A 54 3.75 -2.17 -3.84
N ASP A 55 2.78 -3.01 -4.22
CA ASP A 55 1.54 -2.58 -4.89
C ASP A 55 0.77 -1.61 -4.00
N MET A 56 0.55 -1.94 -2.71
CA MET A 56 -0.14 -1.04 -1.76
C MET A 56 0.62 0.27 -1.53
N ILE A 57 1.95 0.24 -1.42
CA ILE A 57 2.74 1.47 -1.28
C ILE A 57 2.62 2.33 -2.55
N SER A 58 2.52 1.70 -3.73
CA SER A 58 2.33 2.43 -4.99
C SER A 58 0.96 3.08 -5.08
N GLU A 59 -0.09 2.43 -4.58
CA GLU A 59 -1.42 3.03 -4.48
C GLU A 59 -1.40 4.29 -3.59
N ILE A 60 -0.67 4.27 -2.48
CA ILE A 60 -0.50 5.45 -1.61
C ILE A 60 0.35 6.53 -2.32
N ALA A 61 1.35 6.12 -3.09
CA ALA A 61 2.22 7.03 -3.84
C ALA A 61 1.52 7.70 -5.04
N ALA A 62 0.51 7.04 -5.61
CA ALA A 62 -0.34 7.56 -6.67
C ALA A 62 -1.38 8.58 -6.15
N TRP A 63 -0.95 9.49 -5.27
CA TRP A 63 -1.83 10.46 -4.61
C TRP A 63 -2.44 11.47 -5.60
N GLU A 64 -1.84 11.63 -6.78
CA GLU A 64 -2.33 12.49 -7.86
C GLU A 64 -3.47 11.88 -8.67
N ASP A 65 -3.61 10.54 -8.65
CA ASP A 65 -4.63 9.80 -9.38
C ASP A 65 -5.95 9.80 -8.59
N VAL A 66 -6.65 10.93 -8.63
CA VAL A 66 -8.00 11.09 -8.08
C VAL A 66 -9.03 11.03 -9.21
N THR A 67 -9.95 10.07 -9.11
CA THR A 67 -11.06 9.85 -10.06
C THR A 67 -12.26 10.75 -9.76
N GLU A 68 -13.17 10.88 -10.73
CA GLU A 68 -14.41 11.66 -10.57
C GLU A 68 -15.29 11.10 -9.46
N ASP A 69 -15.55 9.79 -9.50
CA ASP A 69 -16.31 9.10 -8.46
C ASP A 69 -15.76 9.36 -7.05
N GLU A 70 -14.43 9.41 -6.88
CA GLU A 70 -13.80 9.63 -5.57
C GLU A 70 -14.01 11.04 -5.00
N TYR A 71 -13.97 12.09 -5.81
CA TYR A 71 -14.24 13.44 -5.30
C TYR A 71 -15.74 13.77 -5.27
N GLU A 72 -16.57 13.03 -6.01
CA GLU A 72 -18.03 13.10 -5.88
C GLU A 72 -18.52 12.44 -4.58
N GLU A 73 -17.93 11.32 -4.16
CA GLU A 73 -18.21 10.71 -2.86
C GLU A 73 -17.81 11.59 -1.67
N GLU A 74 -16.83 12.47 -1.86
CA GLU A 74 -16.38 13.44 -0.86
C GLU A 74 -17.32 14.66 -0.76
N LEU A 75 -18.23 14.85 -1.72
CA LEU A 75 -19.30 15.85 -1.60
C LEU A 75 -20.28 15.37 -0.52
N GLU A 76 -20.22 15.99 0.66
CA GLU A 76 -21.14 15.74 1.78
C GLU A 76 -22.57 16.29 1.53
N GLU A 77 -23.01 16.34 0.28
CA GLU A 77 -24.33 16.85 -0.13
C GLU A 77 -25.25 15.72 -0.57
N ASP A 78 -26.52 15.82 -0.21
CA ASP A 78 -27.51 14.87 -0.69
C ASP A 78 -27.96 15.18 -2.13
N SER A 79 -28.66 14.21 -2.74
CA SER A 79 -29.11 14.33 -4.12
C SER A 79 -30.12 15.47 -4.36
N GLU A 80 -30.85 15.90 -3.32
CA GLU A 80 -31.81 17.00 -3.44
C GLU A 80 -31.08 18.35 -3.40
N GLU A 81 -30.07 18.49 -2.56
CA GLU A 81 -29.20 19.67 -2.51
C GLU A 81 -28.43 19.85 -3.82
N ILE A 82 -27.81 18.79 -4.34
CA ILE A 82 -27.07 18.84 -5.62
C ILE A 82 -27.98 19.26 -6.77
N ALA A 83 -29.24 18.79 -6.80
CA ALA A 83 -30.19 19.12 -7.87
C ALA A 83 -30.70 20.57 -7.84
N LEU A 84 -30.60 21.24 -6.68
CA LEU A 84 -31.04 22.62 -6.48
C LEU A 84 -29.89 23.64 -6.60
N MET A 85 -28.64 23.18 -6.60
CA MET A 85 -27.46 24.03 -6.75
C MET A 85 -27.30 24.56 -8.17
N ASP A 86 -26.73 25.76 -8.29
CA ASP A 86 -26.33 26.27 -9.60
C ASP A 86 -25.07 25.52 -10.12
N GLU A 87 -24.94 25.43 -11.44
CA GLU A 87 -23.85 24.68 -12.07
C GLU A 87 -22.46 25.23 -11.69
N GLU A 88 -22.35 26.53 -11.42
CA GLU A 88 -21.09 27.19 -11.05
C GLU A 88 -20.68 26.84 -9.60
N GLU A 89 -21.65 26.82 -8.69
CA GLU A 89 -21.48 26.44 -7.29
C GLU A 89 -21.12 24.96 -7.18
N LEU A 90 -21.83 24.09 -7.91
CA LEU A 90 -21.52 22.66 -7.94
C LEU A 90 -20.11 22.40 -8.48
N ALA A 91 -19.69 23.11 -9.53
CA ALA A 91 -18.33 22.99 -10.07
C ALA A 91 -17.27 23.43 -9.05
N LYS A 92 -17.49 24.53 -8.32
CA LYS A 92 -16.60 24.98 -7.24
C LYS A 92 -16.49 23.96 -6.11
N LYS A 93 -17.60 23.35 -5.71
CA LYS A 93 -17.59 22.32 -4.66
C LYS A 93 -16.86 21.05 -5.09
N LYS A 94 -17.08 20.58 -6.33
CA LYS A 94 -16.31 19.47 -6.92
C LYS A 94 -14.81 19.75 -6.94
N GLU A 95 -14.41 20.96 -7.33
CA GLU A 95 -12.99 21.37 -7.34
C GLU A 95 -12.42 21.39 -5.91
N ALA A 96 -13.15 21.95 -4.95
CA ALA A 96 -12.74 21.99 -3.55
C ALA A 96 -12.62 20.59 -2.92
N ALA A 97 -13.57 19.69 -3.20
CA ALA A 97 -13.52 18.29 -2.74
C ALA A 97 -12.30 17.56 -3.32
N LYS A 98 -12.05 17.75 -4.62
CA LYS A 98 -10.85 17.20 -5.28
C LYS A 98 -9.56 17.76 -4.67
N GLU A 99 -9.46 19.07 -4.44
CA GLU A 99 -8.27 19.70 -3.83
C GLU A 99 -8.03 19.19 -2.41
N LYS A 100 -9.10 19.08 -1.60
CA LYS A 100 -9.07 18.52 -0.25
C LYS A 100 -8.51 17.09 -0.28
N LEU A 101 -9.05 16.23 -1.14
CA LEU A 101 -8.63 14.84 -1.26
C LEU A 101 -7.15 14.73 -1.70
N LEU A 102 -6.74 15.52 -2.69
CA LEU A 102 -5.35 15.58 -3.16
C LEU A 102 -4.40 15.98 -2.04
N LYS A 103 -4.76 17.00 -1.25
CA LYS A 103 -3.97 17.46 -0.12
C LYS A 103 -3.82 16.36 0.93
N GLU A 104 -4.92 15.71 1.32
CA GLU A 104 -4.90 14.64 2.32
C GLU A 104 -4.10 13.42 1.87
N ARG A 105 -4.23 13.01 0.60
CA ARG A 105 -3.44 11.90 0.02
C ARG A 105 -1.96 12.23 -0.05
N LYS A 106 -1.62 13.45 -0.47
CA LYS A 106 -0.24 13.92 -0.51
C LYS A 106 0.39 13.94 0.88
N GLU A 107 -0.29 14.52 1.86
CA GLU A 107 0.18 14.54 3.26
C GLU A 107 0.37 13.12 3.82
N ARG A 108 -0.51 12.18 3.46
CA ARG A 108 -0.38 10.76 3.84
C ARG A 108 0.89 10.14 3.27
N TYR A 109 1.18 10.37 1.98
CA TYR A 109 2.39 9.84 1.36
C TYR A 109 3.66 10.52 1.89
N GLU A 110 3.62 11.83 2.14
CA GLU A 110 4.74 12.57 2.74
C GLU A 110 5.11 12.02 4.12
N LYS A 111 4.11 11.78 4.99
CA LYS A 111 4.30 11.14 6.30
C LYS A 111 4.90 9.74 6.15
N PHE A 112 4.36 8.92 5.25
CA PHE A 112 4.91 7.60 4.96
C PHE A 112 6.39 7.68 4.53
N TYR A 113 6.72 8.61 3.63
CA TYR A 113 8.07 8.73 3.10
C TYR A 113 9.05 9.28 4.15
N GLU A 114 8.60 10.18 5.03
CA GLU A 114 9.40 10.66 6.16
C GLU A 114 9.79 9.52 7.11
N GLU A 115 8.83 8.65 7.46
CA GLU A 115 9.05 7.53 8.38
C GLU A 115 9.83 6.37 7.72
N PHE A 116 9.48 5.99 6.49
CA PHE A 116 9.92 4.75 5.85
C PHE A 116 10.77 4.93 4.59
N GLY A 117 11.05 6.15 4.15
CA GLY A 117 11.82 6.43 2.92
C GLY A 117 13.24 5.84 2.94
N LYS A 118 13.87 5.73 4.12
CA LYS A 118 15.16 5.02 4.27
C LYS A 118 15.05 3.53 3.94
N ALA A 119 13.93 2.91 4.30
CA ALA A 119 13.65 1.51 4.03
C ALA A 119 13.44 1.28 2.52
N ILE A 120 12.72 2.17 1.84
CA ILE A 120 12.57 2.14 0.37
C ILE A 120 13.94 2.25 -0.32
N LYS A 121 14.79 3.20 0.11
CA LYS A 121 16.15 3.37 -0.42
C LYS A 121 17.01 2.14 -0.21
N LEU A 122 16.91 1.48 0.94
CA LEU A 122 17.60 0.20 1.19
C LEU A 122 17.10 -0.88 0.21
N GLY A 123 15.78 -0.95 -0.01
CA GLY A 123 15.18 -1.87 -0.99
C GLY A 123 15.75 -1.69 -2.40
N ILE A 124 15.98 -0.46 -2.87
CA ILE A 124 16.57 -0.19 -4.20
C ILE A 124 17.94 -0.85 -4.36
N LEU A 125 18.73 -0.87 -3.27
CA LEU A 125 20.07 -1.46 -3.23
C LEU A 125 20.01 -3.00 -3.17
N GLU A 126 19.13 -3.55 -2.32
CA GLU A 126 19.08 -4.98 -2.00
C GLU A 126 18.23 -5.80 -2.98
N ASP A 127 17.07 -5.28 -3.41
CA ASP A 127 16.11 -6.01 -4.24
C ASP A 127 16.23 -5.63 -5.72
N LYS A 128 17.12 -6.34 -6.41
CA LYS A 128 17.33 -6.17 -7.86
C LYS A 128 16.07 -6.48 -8.69
N THR A 129 15.19 -7.35 -8.19
CA THR A 129 13.99 -7.78 -8.93
C THR A 129 12.96 -6.65 -8.95
N ASN A 130 12.74 -6.01 -7.79
CA ASN A 130 11.74 -4.97 -7.63
C ASN A 130 12.31 -3.54 -7.73
N ARG A 131 13.60 -3.38 -8.04
CA ARG A 131 14.30 -2.10 -8.09
C ARG A 131 13.56 -1.01 -8.86
N LYS A 132 13.02 -1.33 -10.05
CA LYS A 132 12.30 -0.34 -10.87
C LYS A 132 11.10 0.25 -10.13
N LYS A 133 10.34 -0.61 -9.45
CA LYS A 133 9.18 -0.22 -8.66
C LYS A 133 9.60 0.54 -7.41
N LEU A 134 10.64 0.09 -6.72
CA LEU A 134 11.17 0.81 -5.55
C LEU A 134 11.71 2.19 -5.91
N ALA A 135 12.31 2.35 -7.10
CA ALA A 135 12.81 3.63 -7.59
C ALA A 135 11.67 4.61 -7.93
N SER A 136 10.51 4.13 -8.38
CA SER A 136 9.34 5.00 -8.59
C SER A 136 8.64 5.42 -7.30
N LEU A 137 9.02 4.84 -6.16
CA LEU A 137 8.53 5.19 -4.82
C LEU A 137 9.54 6.06 -4.06
N SER A 138 10.64 6.49 -4.70
CA SER A 138 11.72 7.25 -4.07
C SER A 138 11.61 8.75 -4.33
#